data_AF-A0A2I0T882-F1
#
_entry.id   AF-A0A2I0T882-F1
#
_cell.length_a   1.000
_cell.length_b   1.000
_cell.length_c   1.000
_cell.angle_alpha   90.00
_cell.angle_beta   90.00
_cell.angle_gamma   90.00
#
_symmetry.space_group_name_H-M   'P 1'
#
loop_
_entity.id
_entity.type
_entity.pdbx_description
1 polymer ?
#
loop_
_entity_poly.entity_id
_entity_poly.type
_entity_poly.pdbx_seq_one_letter_code
_entity_poly.pdbx_strand_id
1 'polypeptide(L)'
;MPVSSETVSFPILYLFRLQARIAHRIRELENLPGSLPPDLRTKATVELKALRLLNFQRQLRQEVVACMRRDTTLETTLNSKAYKRSKRQTLREARMTEKLEKQQKIEQERKRRQKHQEYLNSILQHAKDFKELPREVVESPSLETFKTHLDTFLCDLLWVDLLREGGWTR
;
A
#
# COMPACT_ATOMS: atom_id res chain seq x y z
N MET A 1 38.35 45.66 -6.25
CA MET A 1 38.87 44.41 -5.66
C MET A 1 39.48 43.59 -6.79
N PRO A 2 40.81 43.49 -6.93
CA PRO A 2 41.40 42.68 -7.99
C PRO A 2 41.19 41.20 -7.61
N VAL A 3 40.49 40.45 -8.45
CA VAL A 3 40.41 38.99 -8.30
C VAL A 3 41.78 38.45 -8.66
N SER A 4 42.49 37.92 -7.67
CA SER A 4 43.88 37.47 -7.76
C SER A 4 44.05 36.46 -8.89
N SER A 5 44.94 36.78 -9.84
CA SER A 5 45.40 35.94 -10.95
C SER A 5 45.98 34.59 -10.51
N GLU A 6 46.24 34.42 -9.20
CA GLU A 6 46.76 33.22 -8.56
C GLU A 6 45.72 32.07 -8.51
N THR A 7 44.42 32.38 -8.43
CA THR A 7 43.36 31.37 -8.23
C THR A 7 43.19 30.41 -9.41
N VAL A 8 43.40 30.89 -10.64
CA VAL A 8 43.34 30.08 -11.87
C VAL A 8 44.71 29.49 -12.21
N SER A 9 45.79 30.17 -11.81
CA SER A 9 47.17 29.77 -12.13
C SER A 9 47.61 28.51 -11.37
N PHE A 10 47.23 28.36 -10.10
CA PHE A 10 47.64 27.22 -9.28
C PHE A 10 47.13 25.85 -9.80
N PRO A 11 45.85 25.69 -10.18
CA PRO A 11 45.37 24.45 -10.80
C PRO A 11 46.04 24.14 -12.15
N ILE A 12 46.27 25.16 -12.98
CA ILE A 12 46.90 24.99 -14.30
C ILE A 12 48.35 24.53 -14.16
N LEU A 13 49.11 25.17 -13.26
CA LEU A 13 50.48 24.78 -12.95
C LEU A 13 50.57 23.36 -12.39
N TYR A 14 49.62 22.96 -11.54
CA TYR A 14 49.56 21.59 -11.03
C TYR A 14 49.33 20.57 -12.16
N LEU A 15 48.39 20.84 -13.08
CA LEU A 15 48.11 19.97 -14.22
C LEU A 15 49.33 19.83 -15.13
N PHE A 16 50.02 20.93 -15.43
CA PHE A 16 51.23 20.92 -16.25
C PHE A 16 52.35 20.10 -15.60
N ARG A 17 52.59 20.30 -14.29
CA ARG A 17 53.58 19.51 -13.53
C ARG A 17 53.23 18.02 -13.52
N LEU A 18 51.95 17.68 -13.37
CA LEU A 18 51.49 16.30 -13.40
C LEU A 18 51.69 15.66 -14.78
N GLN A 19 51.34 16.36 -15.86
CA GLN A 19 51.56 15.90 -17.23
C GLN A 19 53.05 15.69 -17.52
N ALA A 20 53.91 16.63 -17.10
CA ALA A 20 55.36 16.50 -17.26
C ALA A 20 55.92 15.25 -16.56
N ARG A 21 55.45 14.96 -15.34
CA ARG A 21 55.84 13.74 -14.59
C ARG A 21 55.37 12.46 -15.28
N ILE A 22 54.14 12.45 -15.80
CA ILE A 22 53.61 11.29 -16.55
C ILE A 22 54.43 11.06 -17.81
N ALA A 23 54.72 12.11 -18.57
CA ALA A 23 55.53 12.03 -19.80
C ALA A 23 56.96 11.55 -19.51
N HIS A 24 57.56 12.00 -18.40
CA HIS A 24 58.85 11.50 -17.95
C HIS A 24 58.80 10.00 -17.62
N ARG A 25 57.80 9.56 -16.85
CA ARG A 25 57.64 8.16 -16.46
C ARG A 25 57.43 7.24 -17.65
N ILE A 26 56.64 7.67 -18.65
CA ILE A 26 56.46 6.92 -19.91
C ILE A 26 57.82 6.68 -20.58
N ARG A 27 58.67 7.72 -20.68
CA ARG A 27 60.02 7.59 -21.27
C ARG A 27 60.92 6.64 -20.48
N GLU A 28 60.85 6.63 -19.15
CA GLU A 28 61.59 5.65 -18.33
C GLU A 28 61.15 4.22 -18.62
N LEU A 29 59.84 3.98 -18.71
CA LEU A 29 59.26 2.65 -18.95
C LEU A 29 59.51 2.14 -20.38
N GLU A 30 59.61 3.03 -21.35
CA GLU A 30 59.94 2.70 -22.75
C GLU A 30 61.41 2.28 -22.93
N ASN A 31 62.32 2.81 -22.10
CA ASN A 31 63.76 2.60 -22.23
C ASN A 31 64.33 1.64 -21.18
N LEU A 32 63.53 0.67 -20.72
CA LEU A 32 63.97 -0.32 -19.73
C LEU A 32 64.93 -1.34 -20.35
N PRO A 33 65.94 -1.82 -19.58
CA PRO A 33 66.86 -2.83 -20.06
C PRO A 33 66.16 -4.18 -20.29
N GLY A 34 66.50 -4.84 -21.40
CA GLY A 34 65.92 -6.15 -21.77
C GLY A 34 66.27 -7.31 -20.84
N SER A 35 67.23 -7.12 -19.92
CA SER A 35 67.68 -8.10 -18.93
C SER A 35 66.79 -8.19 -17.67
N LEU A 36 65.64 -7.51 -17.65
CA LEU A 36 64.74 -7.54 -16.50
C LEU A 36 64.06 -8.90 -16.29
N PRO A 37 63.87 -9.33 -15.03
CA PRO A 37 63.04 -10.47 -14.68
C PRO A 37 61.63 -10.37 -15.29
N PRO A 38 61.01 -11.50 -15.68
CA PRO A 38 59.74 -11.51 -16.42
C PRO A 38 58.59 -10.84 -15.64
N ASP A 39 58.56 -10.97 -14.31
CA ASP A 39 57.52 -10.38 -13.47
C ASP A 39 57.60 -8.85 -13.45
N LEU A 40 58.82 -8.31 -13.36
CA LEU A 40 59.07 -6.87 -13.37
C LEU A 40 58.77 -6.27 -14.74
N ARG A 41 59.13 -6.97 -15.81
CA ARG A 41 58.80 -6.59 -17.19
C ARG A 41 57.29 -6.53 -17.42
N THR A 42 56.55 -7.50 -16.90
CA THR A 42 55.08 -7.51 -17.00
C THR A 42 54.47 -6.31 -16.27
N LYS A 43 54.90 -6.02 -15.03
CA LYS A 43 54.44 -4.85 -14.28
C LYS A 43 54.74 -3.53 -14.98
N ALA A 44 55.96 -3.37 -15.50
CA ALA A 44 56.35 -2.18 -16.27
C ALA A 44 55.51 -2.01 -17.54
N THR A 45 55.21 -3.12 -18.24
CA THR A 45 54.35 -3.11 -19.44
C THR A 45 52.91 -2.70 -19.10
N VAL A 46 52.37 -3.20 -17.99
CA VAL A 46 51.04 -2.81 -17.50
C VAL A 46 51.02 -1.33 -17.15
N GLU A 47 52.02 -0.83 -16.43
CA GLU A 47 52.14 0.59 -16.07
C GLU A 47 52.20 1.49 -17.32
N LEU A 48 53.03 1.13 -18.31
CA LEU A 48 53.16 1.88 -19.56
C LEU A 48 51.83 1.94 -20.32
N LYS A 49 51.14 0.80 -20.44
CA LYS A 49 49.81 0.73 -21.09
C LYS A 49 48.78 1.55 -20.32
N ALA A 50 48.78 1.49 -18.99
CA ALA A 50 47.86 2.26 -18.16
C ALA A 50 48.07 3.78 -18.34
N LEU A 51 49.33 4.25 -18.36
CA LEU A 51 49.65 5.66 -18.58
C LEU A 51 49.26 6.13 -19.99
N ARG A 52 49.47 5.31 -21.03
CA ARG A 52 49.06 5.62 -22.40
C ARG A 52 47.53 5.67 -22.57
N LEU A 53 46.79 4.87 -21.82
CA LEU A 53 45.32 4.84 -21.84
C LEU A 53 44.67 5.82 -20.85
N LEU A 54 45.44 6.60 -20.09
CA LEU A 54 44.92 7.48 -19.05
C LEU A 54 43.90 8.50 -19.59
N ASN A 55 44.18 9.11 -20.74
CA ASN A 55 43.26 10.11 -21.33
C ASN A 55 41.97 9.45 -21.81
N PHE A 56 42.06 8.26 -22.42
CA PHE A 56 40.90 7.48 -22.81
C PHE A 56 40.05 7.09 -21.59
N GLN A 57 40.69 6.64 -20.51
CA GLN A 57 40.01 6.33 -19.25
C GLN A 57 39.30 7.56 -18.65
N ARG A 58 39.93 8.74 -18.68
CA ARG A 58 39.33 10.00 -18.22
C ARG A 58 38.10 10.37 -19.05
N GLN A 59 38.21 10.29 -20.37
CA GLN A 59 37.11 10.57 -21.28
C GLN A 59 35.94 9.60 -21.06
N LEU A 60 36.20 8.28 -21.04
CA LEU A 60 35.17 7.27 -20.81
C LEU A 60 34.44 7.50 -19.48
N ARG A 61 35.17 7.79 -18.40
CA ARG A 61 34.56 8.12 -17.10
C ARG A 61 33.70 9.38 -17.17
N GLN A 62 34.15 10.41 -17.89
CA GLN A 62 33.38 11.63 -18.09
C GLN A 62 32.09 11.36 -18.86
N GLU A 63 32.13 10.56 -19.92
CA GLU A 63 30.96 10.17 -20.72
C GLU A 63 29.94 9.37 -19.90
N VAL A 64 30.40 8.38 -19.13
CA VAL A 64 29.54 7.59 -18.23
C VAL A 64 28.86 8.49 -17.20
N VAL A 65 29.60 9.36 -16.52
CA VAL A 65 29.04 10.28 -15.53
C VAL A 65 28.08 11.28 -16.18
N ALA A 66 28.39 11.77 -17.38
CA ALA A 66 27.53 12.68 -18.13
C ALA A 66 26.21 12.01 -18.55
N CYS A 67 26.25 10.73 -18.94
CA CYS A 67 25.04 9.95 -19.21
C CYS A 67 24.21 9.76 -17.94
N MET A 68 24.83 9.26 -16.87
CA MET A 68 24.14 9.03 -15.59
C MET A 68 23.49 10.30 -15.03
N ARG A 69 24.16 11.45 -15.14
CA ARG A 69 23.60 12.75 -14.73
C ARG A 69 22.36 13.11 -15.55
N ARG A 70 22.38 12.90 -16.86
CA ARG A 70 21.19 13.12 -17.71
C ARG A 70 20.05 12.20 -17.33
N ASP A 71 20.34 10.91 -17.11
CA ASP A 71 19.31 9.91 -16.77
C ASP A 71 18.71 10.11 -15.37
N THR A 72 19.50 10.60 -14.41
CA THR A 72 19.06 10.86 -13.03
C THR A 72 18.46 12.25 -12.83
N THR A 73 18.68 13.19 -13.75
CA THR A 73 18.11 14.54 -13.64
C THR A 73 16.68 14.51 -14.16
N LEU A 74 15.71 14.54 -13.25
CA LEU A 74 14.30 14.67 -13.62
C LEU A 74 14.06 16.04 -14.27
N GLU A 75 13.63 16.07 -15.53
CA GLU A 75 13.22 17.28 -16.25
C GLU A 75 12.18 18.12 -15.46
N THR A 76 11.36 17.46 -14.66
CA THR A 76 10.40 18.09 -13.74
C THR A 76 11.06 18.98 -12.69
N THR A 77 12.31 18.71 -12.31
CA THR A 77 13.07 19.51 -11.34
C THR A 77 13.64 20.77 -11.99
N LEU A 78 14.10 20.67 -13.24
CA LEU A 78 14.63 21.79 -14.01
C LEU A 78 13.53 22.79 -14.38
N ASN A 79 12.32 22.31 -14.66
CA ASN A 79 11.17 23.15 -14.99
C ASN A 79 9.95 22.86 -14.12
N SER A 80 10.09 23.01 -12.81
CA SER A 80 9.01 22.78 -11.85
C SER A 80 7.73 23.58 -12.17
N LYS A 81 7.85 24.79 -12.73
CA LYS A 81 6.70 25.64 -13.10
C LYS A 81 5.89 25.08 -14.27
N ALA A 82 6.50 24.41 -15.25
CA ALA A 82 5.78 23.80 -16.36
C ALA A 82 4.94 22.60 -15.94
N TYR A 83 5.40 21.84 -14.94
CA TYR A 83 4.71 20.64 -14.45
C TYR A 83 3.80 20.91 -13.24
N LYS A 84 3.85 22.11 -12.64
CA LYS A 84 2.98 22.50 -11.53
C LYS A 84 1.62 22.99 -12.04
N ARG A 85 0.56 22.24 -11.72
CA ARG A 85 -0.82 22.70 -11.96
C ARG A 85 -1.16 23.88 -11.05
N SER A 86 -1.30 25.07 -11.63
CA SER A 86 -1.85 26.20 -10.88
C SER A 86 -3.34 25.98 -10.61
N LYS A 87 -3.77 26.15 -9.35
CA LYS A 87 -5.18 26.12 -8.97
C LYS A 87 -5.68 27.56 -8.88
N ARG A 88 -6.65 27.90 -9.74
CA ARG A 88 -7.38 29.17 -9.66
C ARG A 88 -8.63 28.95 -8.81
N GLN A 89 -8.80 29.75 -7.76
CA GLN A 89 -10.01 29.73 -6.95
C GLN A 89 -11.05 30.64 -7.61
N THR A 90 -12.13 30.07 -8.14
CA THR A 90 -13.22 30.83 -8.77
C THR A 90 -14.47 30.81 -7.90
N LEU A 91 -15.22 31.92 -7.88
CA LEU A 91 -16.47 32.02 -7.13
C LEU A 91 -17.52 30.99 -7.58
N ARG A 92 -17.53 30.66 -8.88
CA ARG A 92 -18.43 29.63 -9.43
C ARG A 92 -18.12 28.25 -8.84
N GLU A 93 -16.85 27.85 -8.78
CA GLU A 93 -16.45 26.58 -8.16
C GLU A 93 -16.83 26.55 -6.68
N ALA A 94 -16.55 27.63 -5.93
CA ALA A 94 -16.90 27.70 -4.50
C ALA A 94 -18.40 27.53 -4.27
N ARG A 95 -19.25 28.24 -5.04
CA ARG A 95 -20.71 28.12 -4.94
C ARG A 95 -21.22 26.74 -5.31
N MET A 96 -20.63 26.10 -6.32
CA MET A 96 -20.99 24.73 -6.71
C MET A 96 -20.64 23.74 -5.61
N THR A 97 -19.43 23.85 -5.02
CA THR A 97 -18.99 23.01 -3.91
C THR A 97 -19.88 23.19 -2.69
N GLU A 98 -20.17 24.42 -2.27
CA GLU A 98 -21.05 24.70 -1.13
C GLU A 98 -22.46 24.12 -1.33
N LYS A 99 -23.02 24.29 -2.53
CA LYS A 99 -24.34 23.72 -2.86
C LYS A 99 -24.31 22.19 -2.78
N LEU A 100 -23.26 21.56 -3.30
CA LEU A 100 -23.12 20.10 -3.27
C LEU A 100 -22.95 19.57 -1.85
N GLU A 101 -22.09 20.18 -1.03
CA GLU A 101 -21.86 19.81 0.36
C GLU A 101 -23.13 19.98 1.21
N LYS A 102 -23.87 21.08 0.99
CA LYS A 102 -25.17 21.30 1.64
C LYS A 102 -26.18 20.22 1.27
N GLN A 103 -26.24 19.84 -0.02
CA GLN A 103 -27.13 18.79 -0.49
C GLN A 103 -26.78 17.42 0.13
N GLN A 104 -25.49 17.06 0.15
CA GLN A 104 -25.01 15.83 0.77
C GLN A 104 -25.35 15.78 2.27
N LYS A 105 -25.18 16.89 2.99
CA LYS A 105 -25.51 16.99 4.41
C LYS A 105 -27.01 16.79 4.66
N ILE A 106 -27.87 17.41 3.84
CA ILE A 106 -29.33 17.25 3.95
C ILE A 106 -29.75 15.81 3.65
N GLU A 107 -29.18 15.20 2.61
CA GLU A 107 -29.49 13.82 2.24
C GLU A 107 -29.05 12.82 3.31
N GLN A 108 -27.85 13.03 3.90
CA GLN A 108 -27.35 12.20 4.99
C GLN A 108 -28.24 12.31 6.23
N GLU A 109 -28.67 13.52 6.60
CA GLU A 109 -29.57 13.74 7.73
C GLU A 109 -30.95 13.12 7.49
N ARG A 110 -31.49 13.25 6.26
CA ARG A 110 -32.73 12.59 5.87
C ARG A 110 -32.62 11.06 5.98
N LYS A 111 -31.54 10.47 5.47
CA LYS A 111 -31.26 9.02 5.60
C LYS A 111 -31.15 8.59 7.06
N ARG A 112 -30.49 9.40 7.91
CA ARG A 112 -30.37 9.11 9.36
C ARG A 112 -31.73 9.12 10.05
N ARG A 113 -32.57 10.12 9.78
CA ARG A 113 -33.93 10.23 10.33
C ARG A 113 -34.83 9.08 9.87
N GLN A 114 -34.75 8.72 8.58
CA GLN A 114 -35.50 7.60 8.04
C GLN A 114 -35.13 6.29 8.72
N LYS A 115 -33.82 5.99 8.87
CA LYS A 115 -33.35 4.79 9.60
C LYS A 115 -33.85 4.75 11.04
N HIS A 116 -33.84 5.90 11.73
CA HIS A 116 -34.36 5.98 13.09
C HIS A 116 -35.87 5.72 13.15
N GLN A 117 -36.64 6.27 12.19
CA GLN A 117 -38.07 6.02 12.09
C GLN A 117 -38.38 4.55 11.78
N GLU A 118 -37.66 3.94 10.85
CA GLU A 118 -37.79 2.51 10.51
C GLU A 118 -37.49 1.62 11.72
N TYR A 119 -36.48 1.97 12.53
CA TYR A 119 -36.17 1.28 13.77
C TYR A 119 -37.33 1.36 14.79
N LEU A 120 -37.90 2.55 15.01
CA LEU A 120 -39.06 2.70 15.90
C LEU A 120 -40.27 1.91 15.39
N ASN A 121 -40.53 1.94 14.08
CA ASN A 121 -41.62 1.17 13.48
C ASN A 121 -41.41 -0.34 13.66
N SER A 122 -40.18 -0.83 13.54
CA SER A 122 -39.83 -2.24 13.80
C SER A 122 -40.11 -2.64 15.25
N ILE A 123 -39.74 -1.82 16.23
CA ILE A 123 -40.06 -2.06 17.65
C ILE A 123 -41.57 -2.12 17.88
N LEU A 124 -42.30 -1.14 17.32
CA LEU A 124 -43.76 -1.07 17.48
C LEU A 124 -44.45 -2.28 16.83
N GLN A 125 -43.95 -2.73 15.67
CA GLN A 125 -44.47 -3.92 15.02
C GLN A 125 -44.24 -5.16 15.88
N HIS A 126 -43.01 -5.37 16.37
CA HIS A 126 -42.71 -6.48 17.28
C HIS A 126 -43.59 -6.46 18.54
N ALA A 127 -43.88 -5.29 19.11
CA ALA A 127 -44.77 -5.17 20.26
C ALA A 127 -46.24 -5.50 19.95
N LYS A 128 -46.72 -5.22 18.72
CA LYS A 128 -48.05 -5.65 18.25
C LYS A 128 -48.08 -7.15 18.07
N ASP A 129 -47.10 -7.70 17.36
CA ASP A 129 -46.98 -9.14 17.12
C ASP A 129 -46.98 -9.90 18.46
N PHE A 130 -46.28 -9.39 19.47
CA PHE A 130 -46.26 -9.97 20.82
C PHE A 130 -47.63 -9.93 21.54
N LYS A 131 -48.44 -8.89 21.31
CA LYS A 131 -49.79 -8.79 21.87
C LYS A 131 -50.80 -9.68 21.14
N GLU A 132 -50.57 -9.94 19.86
CA GLU A 132 -51.43 -10.78 19.01
C GLU A 132 -51.08 -12.28 19.10
N LEU A 133 -49.99 -12.64 19.80
CA LEU A 133 -49.69 -14.03 20.13
C LEU A 133 -50.90 -14.67 20.86
N PRO A 134 -51.46 -15.77 20.33
CA PRO A 134 -52.57 -16.48 20.97
C PRO A 134 -52.20 -16.93 22.39
N ARG A 135 -53.09 -16.69 23.36
CA ARG A 135 -52.88 -17.07 24.77
C ARG A 135 -52.58 -18.57 24.98
N GLU A 136 -52.96 -19.42 24.04
CA GLU A 136 -52.66 -20.87 24.07
C GLU A 136 -51.16 -21.20 24.14
N VAL A 137 -50.27 -20.32 23.63
CA VAL A 137 -48.82 -20.58 23.65
C VAL A 137 -48.16 -20.17 24.98
N VAL A 138 -48.85 -19.37 25.80
CA VAL A 138 -48.32 -18.85 27.08
C VAL A 138 -48.89 -19.61 28.29
N GLU A 139 -50.00 -20.32 28.15
CA GLU A 139 -50.48 -21.22 29.19
C GLU A 139 -49.74 -22.55 29.12
N SER A 140 -48.98 -22.84 30.18
CA SER A 140 -48.42 -24.16 30.44
C SER A 140 -49.54 -25.20 30.35
N PRO A 141 -49.30 -26.42 29.82
CA PRO A 141 -50.34 -27.43 29.80
C PRO A 141 -50.84 -27.64 31.24
N SER A 142 -52.08 -27.21 31.50
CA SER A 142 -52.66 -27.27 32.83
C SER A 142 -52.84 -28.73 33.25
N LEU A 143 -52.99 -28.99 34.55
CA LEU A 143 -53.23 -30.33 35.11
C LEU A 143 -54.36 -31.10 34.43
N GLU A 144 -55.23 -30.43 33.68
CA GLU A 144 -56.26 -31.05 32.83
C GLU A 144 -55.66 -31.90 31.71
N THR A 145 -54.57 -31.46 31.07
CA THR A 145 -53.86 -32.26 30.05
C THR A 145 -53.19 -33.50 30.64
N PHE A 146 -52.66 -33.41 31.87
CA PHE A 146 -52.15 -34.58 32.59
C PHE A 146 -53.28 -35.53 33.03
N LYS A 147 -54.42 -34.97 33.44
CA LYS A 147 -55.60 -35.75 33.81
C LYS A 147 -56.20 -36.48 32.62
N THR A 148 -56.30 -35.83 31.45
CA THR A 148 -56.77 -36.49 30.22
C THR A 148 -55.82 -37.61 29.79
N HIS A 149 -54.51 -37.42 29.92
CA HIS A 149 -53.55 -38.50 29.66
C HIS A 149 -53.66 -39.66 30.66
N LEU A 150 -53.87 -39.39 31.95
CA LEU A 150 -54.13 -40.43 32.96
C LEU A 150 -55.44 -41.16 32.72
N ASP A 151 -56.51 -40.44 32.40
CA ASP A 151 -57.82 -41.02 32.09
C ASP A 151 -57.77 -41.90 30.84
N THR A 152 -56.97 -41.50 29.83
CA THR A 152 -56.72 -42.33 28.64
C THR A 152 -55.94 -43.60 29.01
N PHE A 153 -54.89 -43.47 29.83
CA PHE A 153 -54.12 -44.62 30.31
C PHE A 153 -54.94 -45.59 31.16
N LEU A 154 -55.83 -45.07 32.01
CA LEU A 154 -56.74 -45.87 32.83
C LEU A 154 -57.82 -46.54 31.98
N CYS A 155 -58.33 -45.87 30.94
CA CYS A 155 -59.22 -46.48 29.95
C CYS A 155 -58.54 -47.62 29.19
N ASP A 156 -57.29 -47.45 28.77
CA ASP A 156 -56.53 -48.49 28.08
C ASP A 156 -56.23 -49.69 29.00
N LEU A 157 -55.88 -49.45 30.28
CA LEU A 157 -55.72 -50.51 31.28
C LEU A 157 -57.04 -51.26 31.54
N LEU A 158 -58.14 -50.54 31.73
CA LEU A 158 -59.46 -51.13 31.88
C LEU A 158 -59.89 -51.90 30.63
N TRP A 159 -59.55 -51.42 29.43
CA TRP A 159 -59.79 -52.15 28.18
C TRP A 159 -58.95 -53.42 28.08
N VAL A 160 -57.69 -53.38 28.50
CA VAL A 160 -56.82 -54.58 28.55
C VAL A 160 -57.32 -55.58 29.58
N ASP A 161 -57.81 -55.12 30.74
CA ASP A 161 -58.42 -55.98 31.76
C ASP A 161 -59.75 -56.57 31.27
N LEU A 162 -60.59 -55.78 30.62
CA LEU A 162 -61.84 -56.24 30.00
C LEU A 162 -61.60 -57.22 28.84
N LEU A 163 -60.52 -57.01 28.07
CA LEU A 163 -60.09 -57.92 27.00
C LEU A 163 -59.45 -59.22 27.56
N ARG A 164 -58.90 -59.17 28.78
CA ARG A 164 -58.32 -60.33 29.47
C ARG A 164 -59.37 -61.18 30.17
N GLU A 165 -60.49 -60.59 30.60
CA GLU A 165 -61.63 -61.29 31.20
C GLU A 165 -62.72 -61.69 30.20
N GLY A 166 -62.69 -61.18 28.96
CA GLY A 166 -63.68 -61.40 27.91
C GLY A 166 -63.48 -62.66 27.06
N GLY A 167 -63.32 -63.82 27.69
CA GLY A 167 -63.49 -65.13 27.05
C GLY A 167 -64.83 -65.76 27.45
N TRP A 168 -65.65 -66.01 26.42
CA TRP A 168 -66.80 -66.94 26.33
C TRP A 168 -68.23 -66.34 26.39
N THR A 169 -68.88 -66.42 25.23
CA THR A 169 -70.24 -66.95 25.00
C THR A 169 -71.13 -67.26 26.22
N ARG A 170 -72.36 -66.73 26.11
CA ARG A 170 -73.58 -66.83 26.95
C ARG A 170 -73.67 -65.88 28.15
#